data_AF-A0A949YQE1-F1
#
_entry.id   AF-A0A949YQE1-F1
#
_cell.length_a   1.000
_cell.length_b   1.000
_cell.length_c   1.000
_cell.angle_alpha   90.00
_cell.angle_beta   90.00
_cell.angle_gamma   90.00
#
_symmetry.space_group_name_H-M   'P 1'
#
loop_
_entity.id
_entity.type
_entity.pdbx_description
1 polymer ?
#
loop_
_entity_poly.entity_id
_entity_poly.type
_entity_poly.pdbx_seq_one_letter_code
_entity_poly.pdbx_strand_id
1 'polypeptide(L)'
;YGLYDMIGNVWEWTTDWYSDHYPPEAEGPCCVPRNPQGGLQAFSYDPTQPGVSIPRKVIKGGSYLCAPNYCRRYRPAARHPQMIDTGTCHIGFRCIVRPV
;
A
#
# COMPACT_ATOMS: atom_id res chain seq x y z
N TYR A 1 -13.74 -14.10 7.11
CA TYR A 1 -12.28 -14.22 7.29
C TYR A 1 -11.81 -14.07 8.74
N GLY A 2 -12.63 -13.59 9.69
CA GLY A 2 -12.17 -13.45 11.09
C GLY A 2 -11.02 -12.44 11.26
N LEU A 3 -10.91 -11.47 10.36
CA LEU A 3 -9.88 -10.43 10.40
C LEU A 3 -10.40 -9.24 11.19
N TYR A 4 -9.59 -8.75 12.12
CA TYR A 4 -9.87 -7.58 12.95
C TYR A 4 -8.99 -6.41 12.50
N ASP A 5 -9.51 -5.20 12.69
CA ASP A 5 -8.81 -3.93 12.44
C ASP A 5 -8.11 -3.85 11.07
N MET A 6 -8.76 -4.38 10.03
CA MET A 6 -8.29 -4.21 8.64
C MET A 6 -8.39 -2.75 8.16
N ILE A 7 -9.19 -1.94 8.86
CA ILE A 7 -9.34 -0.51 8.62
C ILE A 7 -9.21 0.26 9.93
N GLY A 8 -8.48 1.37 9.92
CA GLY A 8 -8.18 2.12 11.14
C GLY A 8 -7.12 1.44 12.01
N ASN A 9 -7.08 1.78 13.30
CA ASN A 9 -6.01 1.40 14.23
C ASN A 9 -4.63 1.84 13.72
N VAL A 10 -3.89 1.00 13.00
CA VAL A 10 -2.63 1.38 12.36
C VAL A 10 -2.68 1.07 10.88
N TRP A 11 -1.97 1.89 10.11
CA TRP A 11 -1.66 1.54 8.72
C TRP A 11 -0.87 0.24 8.70
N GLU A 12 -1.04 -0.57 7.66
CA GLU A 12 -0.35 -1.84 7.55
C GLU A 12 0.49 -1.91 6.28
N TRP A 13 1.78 -2.24 6.47
CA TRP A 13 2.70 -2.51 5.37
C TRP A 13 2.26 -3.71 4.53
N THR A 14 2.43 -3.60 3.21
CA THR A 14 2.41 -4.73 2.28
C THR A 14 3.78 -4.94 1.64
N THR A 15 3.96 -6.06 0.94
CA THR A 15 5.21 -6.39 0.27
C THR A 15 5.44 -5.57 -1.00
N ASP A 16 4.35 -5.09 -1.60
CA ASP A 16 4.28 -4.41 -2.90
C ASP A 16 5.00 -3.05 -2.91
N TRP A 17 5.77 -2.81 -3.97
CA TRP A 17 6.26 -1.46 -4.27
C TRP A 17 5.10 -0.58 -4.72
N TYR A 18 5.07 0.64 -4.19
CA TYR A 18 4.10 1.62 -4.63
C TYR A 18 4.49 2.11 -6.02
N SER A 19 3.56 2.02 -6.96
CA SER A 19 3.64 2.62 -8.29
C SER A 19 2.36 3.39 -8.55
N ASP A 20 2.44 4.60 -9.12
CA ASP A 20 1.26 5.32 -9.60
C ASP A 20 0.71 4.71 -10.89
N HIS A 21 1.59 4.08 -11.67
CA HIS A 21 1.23 3.30 -12.85
C HIS A 21 0.80 1.90 -12.41
N TYR A 22 -0.47 1.58 -12.64
CA TYR A 22 -0.87 0.18 -12.71
C TYR A 22 -0.13 -0.47 -13.88
N PRO A 23 0.31 -1.74 -13.79
CA PRO A 23 0.55 -2.50 -15.01
C PRO A 23 -0.70 -2.37 -15.89
N PRO A 24 -0.56 -2.22 -17.23
CA PRO A 24 -1.66 -1.92 -18.13
C PRO A 24 -2.85 -2.79 -17.75
N GLU A 25 -3.99 -2.12 -17.55
CA GLU A 25 -5.21 -2.75 -17.10
C GLU A 25 -5.40 -4.04 -17.88
N ALA A 26 -5.56 -5.13 -17.14
CA ALA A 26 -6.25 -6.29 -17.67
C ALA A 26 -7.45 -5.81 -18.49
N GLU A 27 -7.47 -6.09 -19.79
CA GLU A 27 -8.57 -5.74 -20.69
C GLU A 27 -9.84 -6.52 -20.29
N GLY A 28 -10.47 -6.12 -19.18
CA GLY A 28 -11.63 -6.75 -18.58
C GLY A 28 -11.34 -7.71 -17.42
N PRO A 29 -12.41 -8.17 -16.74
CA PRO A 29 -12.33 -9.09 -15.60
C PRO A 29 -11.67 -10.43 -15.93
N CYS A 30 -11.63 -10.82 -17.21
CA CYS A 30 -10.97 -12.04 -17.68
C CYS A 30 -9.44 -11.96 -17.69
N CYS A 31 -8.86 -10.75 -17.71
CA CYS A 31 -7.42 -10.54 -17.91
C CYS A 31 -6.68 -10.16 -16.63
N VAL A 32 -7.34 -10.16 -15.46
CA VAL A 32 -6.74 -9.74 -14.19
C VAL A 32 -5.55 -10.67 -13.87
N PRO A 33 -4.35 -10.12 -13.63
CA PRO A 33 -3.19 -10.95 -13.35
C PRO A 33 -3.44 -11.88 -12.17
N ARG A 34 -3.12 -13.16 -12.31
CA ARG A 34 -3.17 -14.11 -11.21
C ARG A 34 -2.04 -13.80 -10.23
N ASN A 35 -2.38 -13.51 -8.97
CA ASN A 35 -1.42 -13.19 -7.90
C ASN A 35 -0.45 -12.05 -8.27
N PRO A 36 -0.96 -10.82 -8.53
CA PRO A 36 -0.12 -9.69 -8.89
C PRO A 36 0.87 -9.40 -7.76
N GLN A 37 2.12 -9.07 -8.11
CA GLN A 37 3.21 -8.82 -7.16
C GLN A 37 3.48 -7.31 -6.96
N GLY A 38 2.56 -6.45 -7.38
CA GLY A 38 2.69 -4.99 -7.29
C GLY A 38 3.62 -4.39 -8.35
N GLY A 39 4.08 -3.16 -8.10
CA GLY A 39 5.01 -2.45 -8.98
C GLY A 39 6.47 -2.90 -8.82
N LEU A 40 7.36 -2.28 -9.61
CA LEU A 40 8.80 -2.47 -9.48
C LEU A 40 9.42 -1.36 -8.62
N GLN A 41 10.43 -1.70 -7.81
CA GLN A 41 11.15 -0.74 -6.97
C GLN A 41 11.67 0.46 -7.76
N ALA A 42 12.17 0.22 -8.98
CA ALA A 42 12.70 1.24 -9.88
C ALA A 42 11.68 2.35 -10.20
N PHE A 43 10.38 2.05 -10.15
CA PHE A 43 9.30 3.00 -10.43
C PHE A 43 8.63 3.53 -9.17
N SER A 44 9.24 3.31 -8.01
CA SER A 44 8.61 3.59 -6.72
C SER A 44 9.02 4.91 -6.09
N TYR A 45 10.00 5.61 -6.67
CA TYR A 45 10.47 6.91 -6.20
C TYR A 45 9.44 8.00 -6.45
N ASP A 46 9.47 9.06 -5.64
CA ASP A 46 8.59 10.22 -5.82
C ASP A 46 9.15 11.15 -6.90
N PRO A 47 8.49 11.28 -8.07
CA PRO A 47 8.99 12.15 -9.14
C PRO A 47 9.02 13.62 -8.75
N THR A 48 8.25 14.02 -7.73
CA THR A 48 8.25 15.40 -7.21
C THR A 48 9.40 15.68 -6.23
N GLN A 49 10.14 14.65 -5.80
CA GLN A 49 11.26 14.74 -4.87
C GLN A 49 12.51 14.04 -5.43
N PRO A 50 13.10 14.52 -6.53
CA PRO A 50 14.20 13.84 -7.23
C PRO A 50 15.49 13.67 -6.40
N GLY A 51 15.68 14.47 -5.35
CA GLY A 51 16.80 14.32 -4.41
C GLY A 51 16.63 13.19 -3.40
N VAL A 52 15.46 12.58 -3.33
CA VAL A 52 15.13 11.52 -2.37
C VAL A 52 15.23 10.16 -3.07
N SER A 53 16.29 9.42 -2.79
CA SER A 53 16.56 8.08 -3.33
C SER A 53 15.98 6.95 -2.47
N ILE A 54 14.93 7.22 -1.72
CA ILE A 54 14.27 6.24 -0.85
C ILE A 54 13.00 5.71 -1.55
N PRO A 55 12.91 4.42 -1.87
CA PRO A 55 11.74 3.85 -2.52
C PRO A 55 10.57 3.70 -1.53
N ARG A 56 9.35 3.55 -2.06
CA ARG A 56 8.11 3.58 -1.26
C ARG A 56 7.35 2.26 -1.34
N LYS A 57 6.96 1.66 -0.22
CA LYS A 57 6.04 0.51 -0.26
C LYS A 57 4.60 0.95 -0.03
N VAL A 58 3.67 0.07 -0.43
CA VAL A 58 2.25 0.30 -0.20
C VAL A 58 1.92 0.06 1.27
N ILE A 59 1.20 1.02 1.88
CA ILE A 59 0.49 0.81 3.13
C ILE A 59 -1.03 0.86 2.89
N LYS A 60 -1.77 0.09 3.69
CA LYS A 60 -3.23 -0.11 3.58
C LYS A 60 -3.93 0.07 4.94
N GLY A 61 -5.25 0.25 4.91
CA GLY A 61 -6.10 0.22 6.11
C GLY A 61 -6.40 1.58 6.75
N GLY A 62 -5.53 2.58 6.62
CA GLY A 62 -5.67 3.80 7.42
C GLY A 62 -5.22 3.60 8.86
N SER A 63 -5.27 4.64 9.69
CA SER A 63 -4.92 4.55 11.12
C SER A 63 -5.94 5.26 11.99
N TYR A 64 -5.75 5.22 13.31
CA TYR A 64 -6.53 5.93 14.32
C TYR A 64 -6.54 7.45 14.11
N LEU A 65 -5.63 7.99 13.29
CA LEU A 65 -5.64 9.41 12.94
C LEU A 65 -6.68 9.72 11.86
N CYS A 66 -7.02 8.78 10.97
CA CYS A 66 -7.86 9.05 9.80
C CYS A 66 -9.25 9.58 10.20
N ALA A 67 -9.72 10.64 9.53
CA ALA A 67 -11.02 11.23 9.78
C ALA A 67 -11.72 11.72 8.50
N PRO A 68 -13.07 11.81 8.48
CA PRO A 68 -13.84 12.16 7.28
C PRO A 68 -13.51 13.52 6.65
N ASN A 69 -12.98 14.45 7.44
CA ASN A 69 -12.68 15.82 7.01
C ASN A 69 -11.30 15.97 6.34
N TYR A 70 -10.39 15.00 6.45
CA TYR A 70 -9.05 15.14 5.84
C TYR A 70 -8.50 13.84 5.23
N CYS A 71 -8.69 12.69 5.88
CA CYS A 71 -8.12 11.42 5.43
C CYS A 71 -9.17 10.30 5.48
N ARG A 72 -9.80 10.05 4.33
CA ARG A 72 -10.77 8.97 4.11
C ARG A 72 -10.10 7.69 3.61
N ARG A 73 -8.89 7.38 4.13
CA ARG A 73 -8.11 6.21 3.66
C ARG A 73 -8.35 4.93 4.46
N TYR A 74 -9.29 4.94 5.41
CA TYR A 74 -9.87 3.73 6.01
C TYR A 74 -10.78 2.94 5.04
N ARG A 75 -10.91 3.38 3.78
CA ARG A 75 -11.65 2.63 2.76
C ARG A 75 -10.79 1.47 2.24
N PRO A 76 -11.34 0.26 2.05
CA PRO A 76 -10.57 -0.90 1.58
C PRO A 76 -9.76 -0.67 0.28
N ALA A 77 -10.32 0.11 -0.66
CA ALA A 77 -9.65 0.45 -1.92
C ALA A 77 -8.48 1.45 -1.75
N ALA A 78 -8.43 2.22 -0.66
CA ALA A 78 -7.42 3.24 -0.46
C ALA A 78 -6.03 2.61 -0.26
N ARG A 79 -5.01 3.29 -0.79
CA ARG A 79 -3.59 2.92 -0.64
C ARG A 79 -2.78 4.20 -0.48
N HIS A 80 -1.61 4.10 0.14
CA HIS A 80 -0.70 5.23 0.29
C HIS A 80 0.75 4.76 0.11
N PRO A 81 1.62 5.55 -0.55
CA PRO A 81 3.05 5.28 -0.53
C PRO A 81 3.65 5.67 0.82
N GLN A 82 4.55 4.84 1.35
CA GLN A 82 5.38 5.17 2.51
C GLN A 82 6.84 4.79 2.23
N MET A 83 7.76 5.72 2.52
CA MET A 83 9.20 5.48 2.43
C MET A 83 9.65 4.38 3.38
N ILE A 84 10.48 3.45 2.89
CA ILE A 84 10.83 2.22 3.62
C ILE A 84 11.73 2.42 4.84
N ASP A 85 12.37 3.58 4.95
CA ASP A 85 13.30 3.92 6.03
C ASP A 85 12.64 4.69 7.19
N THR A 86 11.37 5.06 7.02
CA THR A 86 10.68 5.99 7.91
C THR A 86 9.67 5.25 8.78
N GLY A 87 9.93 5.19 10.09
CA GLY A 87 9.01 4.69 11.09
C GLY A 87 8.09 5.79 11.65
N THR A 88 6.82 5.46 11.91
CA THR A 88 5.88 6.35 12.60
C THR A 88 5.05 5.57 13.62
N CYS A 89 4.45 6.27 14.59
CA CYS A 89 3.63 5.65 15.64
C CYS A 89 2.29 5.07 15.17
N HIS A 90 1.92 5.28 13.91
CA HIS A 90 0.61 4.87 13.36
C HIS A 90 0.73 3.92 12.17
N ILE A 91 1.92 3.33 11.95
CA ILE A 91 2.18 2.32 10.92
C ILE A 91 2.71 1.06 11.60
N GLY A 92 2.03 -0.06 11.38
CA GLY A 92 2.43 -1.40 11.77
C GLY A 92 2.36 -2.37 10.59
N PHE A 93 2.17 -3.65 10.86
CA PHE A 93 2.02 -4.69 9.84
C PHE A 93 1.32 -5.92 10.41
N ARG A 94 0.81 -6.76 9.50
CA ARG A 94 0.39 -8.13 9.80
C ARG A 94 1.09 -9.11 8.87
N CYS A 95 1.31 -10.32 9.34
CA CYS A 95 1.95 -11.36 8.56
C CYS A 95 0.94 -12.21 7.79
N ILE A 96 1.40 -12.80 6.68
CA ILE A 96 0.66 -13.84 5.95
C ILE A 96 1.54 -15.08 5.84
N VAL A 97 0.91 -16.23 5.65
CA VAL A 97 1.58 -17.47 5.28
C VAL A 97 1.01 -17.91 3.93
N ARG A 98 1.89 -18.23 2.99
CA ARG A 98 1.49 -18.84 1.71
C ARG A 98 1.82 -20.33 1.78
N PRO A 99 0.87 -21.22 1.46
CA PRO A 99 1.21 -22.63 1.30
C PRO A 99 2.23 -22.77 0.18
N VAL A 100 3.21 -23.65 0.40
CA VAL A 100 4.26 -24.00 -0.57
C VAL A 100 3.66 -24.85 -1.68
#